data_AF-A0A1B3XP16-F1
#
_entry.id   AF-A0A1B3XP16-F1
#
_cell.length_a   1.000
_cell.length_b   1.000
_cell.length_c   1.000
_cell.angle_alpha   90.00
_cell.angle_beta   90.00
_cell.angle_gamma   90.00
#
_symmetry.space_group_name_H-M   'P 1'
#
loop_
_entity.id
_entity.type
_entity.pdbx_description
1 polymer ?
#
loop_
_entity_poly.entity_id
_entity_poly.type
_entity_poly.pdbx_seq_one_letter_code
_entity_poly.pdbx_strand_id
1 'polypeptide(L)' 'MAENELQGGYDLNAIKLLLFVPFIGFLGLLPFANKVEPYILGMPFLLFWVAFWMVMASVILMIVYKFDPDNEGSDLD' A
#
# COMPACT_ATOMS: atom_id res chain seq x y z
N MET A 1 6.70 32.43 -7.64
CA MET A 1 5.84 32.06 -8.79
C MET A 1 6.20 30.69 -9.39
N ALA A 2 7.45 30.21 -9.28
CA ALA A 2 7.86 28.89 -9.78
C ALA A 2 7.67 27.73 -8.78
N GLU A 3 7.21 28.01 -7.56
CA GLU A 3 7.15 27.03 -6.46
C GLU A 3 5.84 26.24 -6.42
N ASN A 4 4.83 26.67 -7.19
CA ASN A 4 3.49 26.09 -7.20
C ASN A 4 3.22 25.21 -8.45
N GLU A 5 4.13 25.21 -9.44
CA GLU A 5 4.05 24.33 -10.61
C GLU A 5 4.65 22.94 -10.32
N LEU A 6 5.46 22.81 -9.26
CA LEU A 6 6.03 21.52 -8.83
C LEU A 6 5.08 20.71 -7.94
N GLN A 7 3.94 21.27 -7.56
CA GLN A 7 2.97 20.63 -6.66
C GLN A 7 1.78 20.02 -7.41
N GLY A 8 1.55 20.40 -8.67
CA GLY A 8 0.44 19.93 -9.52
C GLY A 8 0.70 18.65 -10.32
N GLY A 9 1.77 17.90 -10.01
CA GLY A 9 2.27 16.82 -10.88
C GLY A 9 2.29 15.43 -10.27
N TYR A 10 1.60 15.18 -9.16
CA TYR A 10 1.33 13.81 -8.74
C TYR A 10 0.06 13.41 -9.47
N ASP A 11 0.23 12.74 -10.61
CA ASP A 11 -0.89 12.14 -11.34
C ASP A 11 -1.68 11.30 -10.34
N LEU A 12 -2.91 11.70 -9.98
CA LEU A 12 -3.79 10.93 -9.08
C LEU A 12 -3.90 9.47 -9.55
N ASN A 13 -3.73 9.24 -10.86
CA ASN A 13 -3.59 7.95 -11.50
C ASN A 13 -2.40 7.13 -10.96
N ALA A 14 -1.23 7.75 -10.79
CA ALA A 14 -0.04 7.12 -10.22
C ALA A 14 -0.21 6.78 -8.73
N ILE A 15 -0.93 7.60 -7.96
CA ILE A 15 -1.26 7.29 -6.55
C ILE A 15 -2.25 6.12 -6.47
N LYS A 16 -3.23 6.06 -7.39
CA LYS A 16 -4.15 4.91 -7.50
C LYS A 16 -3.44 3.61 -7.85
N LEU A 17 -2.29 3.65 -8.53
CA LEU A 17 -1.47 2.46 -8.76
C LEU A 17 -0.97 1.82 -7.45
N LEU A 18 -0.84 2.60 -6.38
CA LEU A 18 -0.46 2.09 -5.05
C LEU A 18 -1.47 1.07 -4.51
N LEU A 19 -2.73 1.12 -4.95
CA LEU A 19 -3.77 0.15 -4.59
C LEU A 19 -3.52 -1.24 -5.18
N PHE A 20 -2.71 -1.36 -6.23
CA PHE A 20 -2.33 -2.65 -6.81
C PHE A 20 -1.16 -3.32 -6.07
N VAL A 21 -0.38 -2.55 -5.31
CA VAL A 21 0.75 -3.05 -4.50
C VAL A 21 0.37 -4.22 -3.58
N PRO A 22 -0.72 -4.19 -2.80
CA PRO A 22 -1.09 -5.34 -1.97
C PRO A 22 -1.39 -6.59 -2.78
N PHE A 23 -1.97 -6.48 -3.97
CA PHE A 23 -2.25 -7.65 -4.81
C PHE A 23 -0.98 -8.25 -5.40
N ILE A 24 -0.09 -7.41 -5.95
CA ILE A 24 1.19 -7.85 -6.53
C ILE A 24 2.09 -8.43 -5.44
N GLY A 25 2.14 -7.76 -4.28
CA GLY A 25 2.94 -8.20 -3.16
C GLY A 25 2.41 -9.49 -2.56
N PHE A 26 1.13 -9.58 -2.24
CA PHE A 26 0.55 -10.77 -1.62
C PHE A 26 0.57 -11.99 -2.55
N LEU A 27 0.20 -11.84 -3.83
CA LEU A 27 0.05 -12.93 -4.79
C LEU A 27 1.31 -13.18 -5.63
N GLY A 28 2.03 -12.13 -6.03
CA GLY A 28 3.21 -12.25 -6.88
C GLY A 28 4.44 -12.78 -6.14
N LEU A 29 4.55 -12.50 -4.83
CA LEU A 29 5.64 -13.00 -3.99
C LEU A 29 5.26 -14.25 -3.20
N LEU A 30 4.10 -14.84 -3.47
CA LEU A 30 3.61 -16.07 -2.86
C LEU A 30 4.59 -17.25 -3.03
N PRO A 31 5.31 -17.44 -4.16
CA PRO A 31 6.36 -18.46 -4.26
C PRO A 31 7.57 -18.22 -3.35
N PHE A 32 7.89 -16.94 -3.06
CA PHE A 32 8.92 -16.56 -2.09
C PHE A 32 8.43 -16.73 -0.65
N ALA A 33 7.14 -16.49 -0.42
CA ALA A 33 6.52 -16.60 0.89
C ALA A 33 6.12 -18.04 1.27
N ASN A 34 5.91 -18.92 0.30
CA ASN A 34 5.61 -20.33 0.50
C ASN A 34 6.88 -21.15 0.82
N LYS A 35 7.70 -20.63 1.73
CA LYS A 35 8.83 -21.36 2.30
C LYS A 35 8.52 -21.69 3.75
N VAL A 36 8.61 -22.98 4.08
CA VAL A 36 8.31 -23.50 5.43
C VAL A 36 9.50 -23.32 6.37
N GLU A 37 10.72 -23.34 5.84
CA GLU A 37 11.96 -23.31 6.62
C GLU A 37 12.33 -21.96 7.27
N PRO A 38 12.05 -20.78 6.70
CA PRO A 38 12.28 -19.54 7.43
C PRO A 38 11.20 -19.38 8.51
N TYR A 39 11.62 -19.45 9.76
CA TYR A 39 10.80 -19.05 10.89
C TYR A 39 11.11 -17.60 11.27
N ILE A 40 10.08 -16.78 11.37
CA ILE A 40 10.17 -15.40 11.85
C ILE A 40 9.35 -15.32 13.12
N LEU A 41 9.93 -14.81 14.22
CA LEU A 41 9.26 -14.71 15.53
C LEU A 41 8.71 -16.05 16.07
N GLY A 42 9.30 -17.18 15.67
CA GLY A 42 8.84 -18.52 16.06
C GLY A 42 7.65 -19.06 15.25
N MET A 43 7.19 -18.33 14.24
CA MET A 43 6.12 -18.74 13.33
C MET A 43 6.63 -18.93 11.90
N PRO A 44 6.03 -19.85 11.11
CA PRO A 44 6.41 -20.03 9.71
C PRO A 44 6.25 -18.73 8.92
N PHE A 45 7.16 -18.48 7.98
CA PHE A 45 7.23 -17.24 7.20
C PHE A 45 5.89 -16.84 6.57
N LEU A 46 5.12 -17.82 6.09
CA LEU A 46 3.81 -17.55 5.48
C LEU A 46 2.85 -16.83 6.43
N LEU A 47 2.84 -17.19 7.72
CA LEU A 47 1.99 -16.51 8.71
C LEU A 47 2.49 -15.08 8.96
N PHE A 48 3.81 -14.88 9.03
CA PHE A 48 4.40 -13.55 9.16
C PHE A 48 4.08 -12.69 7.96
N TRP A 49 4.15 -13.28 6.76
CA TRP A 49 3.82 -12.63 5.50
C TRP A 49 2.38 -12.11 5.47
N VAL A 50 1.41 -12.92 5.87
CA VAL A 50 0.00 -12.52 5.94
C VAL A 50 -0.20 -11.38 6.95
N ALA A 51 0.38 -11.49 8.14
CA ALA A 51 0.30 -10.45 9.17
C ALA A 51 0.97 -9.13 8.73
N PHE A 52 2.13 -9.22 8.07
CA PHE A 52 2.83 -8.08 7.49
C PHE A 52 1.96 -7.36 6.45
N TRP A 53 1.31 -8.10 5.55
CA TRP A 53 0.41 -7.51 4.55
C TRP A 53 -0.84 -6.87 5.15
N MET A 54 -1.34 -7.37 6.28
CA MET A 54 -2.45 -6.75 7.02
C MET A 54 -2.09 -5.33 7.49
N VAL A 55 -0.88 -5.15 8.02
CA VAL A 55 -0.38 -3.83 8.45
C VAL A 55 -0.06 -2.95 7.23
N MET A 56 0.63 -3.51 6.24
CA MET A 56 1.02 -2.77 5.04
C MET A 56 -0.17 -2.24 4.24
N ALA A 57 -1.27 -2.99 4.15
CA ALA A 57 -2.48 -2.50 3.47
C ALA A 57 -3.03 -1.22 4.12
N SER A 58 -3.04 -1.15 5.45
CA SER A 58 -3.46 0.05 6.18
C SER A 58 -2.51 1.23 5.92
N VAL A 59 -1.20 0.99 5.89
CA VAL A 59 -0.21 2.03 5.56
C VAL A 59 -0.39 2.55 4.13
N ILE A 60 -0.62 1.66 3.17
CA ILE A 60 -0.87 2.03 1.77
C ILE A 60 -2.13 2.89 1.65
N LEU A 61 -3.22 2.50 2.31
CA LEU A 61 -4.45 3.31 2.34
C LEU A 61 -4.24 4.66 3.01
N MET A 62 -3.50 4.72 4.12
CA MET A 62 -3.15 5.99 4.78
C MET A 62 -2.34 6.90 3.85
N ILE A 63 -1.38 6.35 3.11
CA ILE A 63 -0.61 7.10 2.12
C ILE A 63 -1.55 7.61 1.03
N VAL A 64 -2.35 6.74 0.42
CA VAL A 64 -3.31 7.14 -0.61
C VAL A 64 -4.22 8.26 -0.10
N TYR A 65 -4.81 8.12 1.10
CA TYR A 65 -5.67 9.14 1.69
C TYR A 65 -4.96 10.47 1.97
N LYS A 66 -3.71 10.44 2.46
CA LYS A 66 -2.95 11.67 2.73
C LYS A 66 -2.55 12.41 1.44
N PHE A 67 -2.43 11.68 0.34
CA PHE A 67 -2.00 12.21 -0.96
C PHE A 67 -3.15 12.35 -1.97
N ASP A 68 -4.38 11.94 -1.62
CA ASP A 68 -5.60 12.14 -2.39
C ASP A 68 -6.40 13.31 -1.77
N PRO A 69 -6.06 14.56 -2.14
CA PRO A 69 -6.73 15.76 -1.62
C PRO A 69 -8.19 15.88 -2.06
N ASP A 70 -8.70 15.01 -2.95
CA ASP A 70 -10.08 15.07 -3.46
C ASP A 70 -11.11 14.40 -2.52
N ASN A 71 -10.69 13.75 -1.41
CA ASN A 71 -11.64 13.22 -0.42
C ASN A 71 -12.22 14.28 0.54
N GLU A 72 -12.11 15.58 0.23
CA GLU A 72 -12.70 16.67 1.03
C GLU A 72 -14.22 16.86 0.82
N GLY A 73 -14.90 16.05 -0.01
CA GLY A 73 -16.26 16.33 -0.49
C GLY A 73 -17.39 15.35 -0.17
N SER A 74 -17.22 14.30 0.65
CA SER A 74 -18.28 13.29 0.86
C SER A 74 -19.22 13.52 2.04
N ASP A 75 -18.99 14.55 2.87
CA ASP A 75 -19.62 14.67 4.20
C ASP A 75 -20.56 15.89 4.34
N LEU A 76 -21.07 16.45 3.24
CA LEU A 76 -22.10 17.51 3.28
C LEU A 76 -23.19 17.24 2.23
N ASP A 77 -24.10 16.30 2.52
CA ASP A 77 -25.49 16.28 2.04
C ASP A 77 -26.40 15.63 3.09
#